data_AF-A0A562NKN8-F1
#
_entry.id   AF-A0A562NKN8-F1
#
_cell.length_a   1.000
_cell.length_b   1.000
_cell.length_c   1.000
_cell.angle_alpha   90.00
_cell.angle_beta   90.00
_cell.angle_gamma   90.00
#
_symmetry.space_group_name_H-M   'P 1'
#
loop_
_entity.id
_entity.type
_entity.pdbx_description
1 polymer ?
#
loop_
_entity_poly.entity_id
_entity_poly.type
_entity_poly.pdbx_seq_one_letter_code
_entity_poly.pdbx_strand_id
1 'polypeptide(L)'
;MADRYNLISPRPRKDGKTHWHTIGSAFPRDKGGFSLIFDSLPLPDAEGRVTVLMTEPLPKDGQQQRGGSSGYGQSGGYGGGAGGGMQGRDLDDSIPF
;
A
#
# COMPACT_ATOMS: atom_id res chain seq x y z
N MET A 1 12.08 18.96 -3.76
CA MET A 1 12.72 17.66 -3.44
C MET A 1 12.23 17.26 -2.06
N ALA A 2 12.00 15.97 -1.80
CA ALA A 2 11.62 15.53 -0.47
C ALA A 2 12.80 15.75 0.49
N ASP A 3 12.58 16.50 1.56
CA ASP A 3 13.60 16.77 2.59
C ASP A 3 13.95 15.51 3.41
N ARG A 4 13.18 14.44 3.24
CA ARG A 4 13.31 13.16 3.93
C ARG A 4 12.82 12.03 3.04
N TYR A 5 13.55 10.92 3.05
CA TYR A 5 13.15 9.65 2.47
C TYR A 5 12.89 8.63 3.58
N ASN A 6 12.04 7.65 3.30
CA ASN A 6 11.90 6.46 4.14
C ASN A 6 12.92 5.40 3.71
N LEU A 7 13.43 4.64 4.68
CA LEU A 7 14.19 3.42 4.44
C LEU A 7 13.30 2.22 4.74
N ILE A 8 13.10 1.36 3.75
CA ILE A 8 12.26 0.15 3.87
C ILE A 8 13.07 -1.11 3.63
N SER A 9 12.80 -2.17 4.40
CA SER A 9 13.40 -3.49 4.23
C SER A 9 12.32 -4.53 3.90
N PRO A 10 12.57 -5.43 2.93
CA PRO A 10 11.62 -6.47 2.56
C PRO A 10 11.56 -7.55 3.65
N ARG A 11 10.34 -7.92 4.07
CA ARG A 11 10.09 -9.03 4.99
C ARG A 11 9.15 -10.04 4.35
N PRO A 12 9.48 -11.34 4.35
CA PRO A 12 8.57 -12.35 3.84
C PRO A 12 7.35 -12.48 4.75
N ARG A 13 6.17 -12.62 4.16
CA ARG A 13 4.92 -12.96 4.86
C ARG A 13 4.57 -14.43 4.66
N LYS A 14 3.69 -14.94 5.51
CA LYS A 14 3.18 -16.32 5.43
C LYS A 14 2.40 -16.61 4.14
N ASP A 15 1.83 -15.59 3.51
CA ASP A 15 1.08 -15.67 2.25
C ASP A 15 1.98 -15.65 1.00
N GLY A 16 3.31 -15.66 1.18
CA GLY A 16 4.28 -15.59 0.08
C GLY A 16 4.49 -14.19 -0.48
N LYS A 17 3.82 -13.16 0.06
CA LYS A 17 4.01 -11.76 -0.36
C LYS A 17 5.13 -11.08 0.42
N THR A 18 5.67 -10.00 -0.14
CA THR A 18 6.63 -9.14 0.54
C THR A 18 5.91 -8.05 1.33
N HIS A 19 6.18 -7.98 2.63
CA HIS A 19 5.83 -6.84 3.46
C HIS A 19 7.02 -5.89 3.54
N TRP A 20 6.85 -4.66 3.07
CA TRP A 20 7.85 -3.62 3.20
C TRP A 20 7.76 -2.98 4.59
N HIS A 21 8.76 -3.24 5.42
CA HIS A 21 8.84 -2.66 6.76
C HIS A 21 9.70 -1.41 6.73
N THR A 22 9.16 -0.28 7.18
CA THR A 22 9.95 0.94 7.40
C THR A 22 10.88 0.74 8.58
N ILE A 23 12.18 0.86 8.33
CA ILE A 23 13.25 0.64 9.32
C ILE A 23 13.97 1.92 9.70
N GLY A 24 13.64 3.05 9.06
CA GLY A 24 14.35 4.29 9.29
C GLY A 24 14.06 5.38 8.26
N SER A 25 14.94 6.37 8.26
CA SER A 25 14.84 7.57 7.43
C SER A 25 16.19 7.90 6.79
N ALA A 26 16.15 8.55 5.63
CA ALA A 26 17.33 9.09 4.97
C ALA A 26 17.16 10.58 4.67
N PHE A 27 18.22 11.35 4.87
CA PHE A 27 18.25 12.80 4.68
C PHE A 27 19.40 13.17 3.74
N PRO A 28 19.15 13.93 2.66
CA PRO A 28 20.23 14.38 1.77
C PRO A 28 21.19 15.31 2.52
N ARG A 29 22.47 15.33 2.11
CA ARG A 29 23.48 16.24 2.66
C ARG A 29 23.97 17.24 1.61
N ASP A 30 24.38 18.42 2.05
CA ASP A 30 24.78 19.53 1.19
C ASP A 30 25.92 19.20 0.21
N LYS A 31 26.83 18.31 0.61
CA LYS A 31 27.98 17.88 -0.20
C LYS A 31 27.72 16.61 -1.01
N GLY A 32 26.44 16.25 -1.19
CA GLY A 32 26.02 14.99 -1.76
C GLY A 32 25.99 13.85 -0.74
N GLY A 33 25.36 12.74 -1.14
CA GLY A 33 25.11 11.59 -0.28
C GLY A 33 23.96 11.79 0.71
N PHE A 34 23.79 10.81 1.60
CA PHE A 34 22.67 10.74 2.55
C PHE A 34 23.16 10.39 3.95
N SER A 35 22.52 10.99 4.96
CA SER A 35 22.56 10.49 6.33
C SER A 35 21.44 9.46 6.50
N LEU A 36 21.77 8.28 7.01
CA LEU A 36 20.82 7.19 7.25
C LEU A 36 20.62 7.03 8.76
N ILE A 37 19.37 7.03 9.21
CA ILE A 37 18.99 6.81 10.60
C ILE A 37 18.12 5.56 10.63
N PHE A 38 18.50 4.58 11.44
CA PHE A 38 17.78 3.32 11.60
C PHE A 38 17.04 3.30 12.94
N ASP A 39 15.72 3.18 12.89
CA ASP A 39 14.86 2.94 14.05
C ASP A 39 14.84 1.43 14.39
N SER A 40 15.08 0.59 13.39
CA SER A 40 15.25 -0.86 13.53
C SER A 40 16.32 -1.37 12.57
N LEU A 41 16.97 -2.48 12.93
CA LEU A 41 18.01 -3.06 12.10
C LEU A 41 17.39 -3.86 10.94
N PRO A 42 17.91 -3.70 9.70
CA PRO A 42 17.50 -4.55 8.59
C PRO A 42 17.94 -5.99 8.86
N LEU A 43 17.09 -6.93 8.49
CA LEU A 43 17.33 -8.35 8.70
C LEU A 43 17.75 -9.00 7.37
N PRO A 44 18.65 -9.99 7.40
CA PRO A 44 19.09 -10.67 6.19
C PRO A 44 17.95 -11.46 5.53
N ASP A 45 18.05 -11.62 4.21
CA ASP A 45 17.25 -12.55 3.41
C ASP A 45 17.73 -14.01 3.57
N ALA A 46 17.10 -14.93 2.83
CA ALA A 46 17.45 -16.35 2.87
C ALA A 46 18.89 -16.64 2.39
N GLU A 47 19.46 -15.76 1.56
CA GLU A 47 20.84 -15.84 1.08
C GLU A 47 21.82 -15.08 2.00
N GLY A 48 21.36 -14.52 3.12
CA GLY A 48 22.18 -13.77 4.07
C GLY A 48 22.43 -12.31 3.68
N ARG A 49 21.78 -11.79 2.63
CA ARG A 49 21.97 -10.42 2.15
C ARG A 49 21.09 -9.44 2.90
N VAL A 50 21.63 -8.27 3.19
CA VAL A 50 20.89 -7.17 3.82
C VAL A 50 20.58 -6.11 2.78
N THR A 51 19.29 -5.91 2.48
CA THR A 51 18.83 -4.96 1.47
C THR A 51 17.84 -3.95 2.05
N VAL A 52 17.98 -2.70 1.60
CA VAL A 52 17.15 -1.56 2.01
C VAL A 52 16.85 -0.73 0.78
N LEU A 53 15.61 -0.29 0.63
CA LEU A 53 15.19 0.65 -0.42
C LEU A 53 14.93 2.03 0.20
N MET A 54 15.33 3.06 -0.50
CA MET A 54 15.02 4.45 -0.16
C MET A 54 13.85 4.93 -1.01
N THR A 55 12.76 5.35 -0.37
CA THR A 55 11.54 5.79 -1.05
C THR A 55 11.07 7.13 -0.54
N GLU A 56 10.29 7.86 -1.34
CA GLU A 56 9.60 9.05 -0.83
C GLU A 56 8.63 8.67 0.31
N PRO A 57 8.37 9.56 1.27
CA PRO A 57 7.42 9.30 2.33
C PRO A 57 6.02 9.05 1.77
N LEU A 58 5.41 7.93 2.15
CA LEU A 58 4.01 7.66 1.81
C LEU A 58 3.12 8.77 2.39
N PRO A 59 2.08 9.22 1.66
CA PRO A 59 1.07 10.12 2.22
C PRO A 59 0.50 9.50 3.48
N LYS A 60 0.43 10.26 4.58
CA LYS A 60 -0.24 9.78 5.80
C LYS A 60 -1.72 9.57 5.47
N ASP A 61 -2.24 8.38 5.76
CA ASP A 61 -3.67 8.08 5.67
C ASP A 61 -4.46 9.13 6.47
N GLY A 62 -5.09 10.07 5.73
CA GLY A 62 -5.72 11.27 6.29
C GLY A 62 -5.53 12.53 5.45
N GLN A 63 -4.52 12.56 4.57
CA GLN A 63 -4.42 13.53 3.48
C GLN A 63 -4.59 12.83 2.14
N GLN A 64 -5.82 12.37 1.87
CA GLN A 64 -6.26 12.18 0.49
C GLN A 64 -6.22 13.56 -0.18
N GLN A 65 -5.13 13.83 -0.92
CA GLN A 65 -5.09 14.90 -1.90
C GLN A 65 -6.24 14.66 -2.88
N ARG A 66 -7.35 15.37 -2.66
CA ARG A 66 -8.39 15.55 -3.68
C ARG A 66 -7.77 16.35 -4.82
N GLY A 67 -7.21 15.67 -5.82
CA GLY A 67 -6.73 16.33 -7.03
C GLY A 67 -5.96 15.44 -7.98
N GLY A 68 -6.64 14.89 -8.99
CA GLY A 68 -6.05 14.73 -10.33
C GLY A 68 -5.64 13.33 -10.78
N SER A 69 -6.62 12.57 -11.28
CA SER A 69 -6.56 11.74 -12.50
C SER A 69 -5.22 11.10 -12.95
N SER A 70 -5.06 9.80 -12.68
CA SER A 70 -4.52 8.84 -13.66
C SER A 70 -4.91 7.40 -13.28
N GLY A 71 -5.28 6.61 -14.29
CA GLY A 71 -5.73 5.21 -14.21
C GLY A 71 -4.81 4.34 -13.35
N TYR A 72 -5.30 3.29 -12.70
CA TYR A 72 -5.80 2.07 -13.31
C TYR A 72 -7.04 1.55 -12.58
N GLY A 73 -8.20 1.64 -13.24
CA GLY A 73 -9.43 0.96 -12.84
C GLY A 73 -9.88 0.06 -13.97
N GLN A 74 -9.31 -1.14 -14.05
CA GLN A 74 -9.73 -2.20 -14.96
C GLN A 74 -11.10 -2.69 -14.49
N SER A 75 -12.15 -1.99 -14.92
CA SER A 75 -13.54 -2.41 -14.85
C SER A 75 -13.74 -3.54 -15.85
N GLY A 76 -13.59 -4.77 -15.36
CA GLY A 76 -14.04 -5.98 -16.04
C GLY A 76 -15.56 -6.04 -16.00
N GLY A 77 -16.19 -5.68 -17.10
CA GLY A 77 -17.62 -5.87 -17.30
C GLY A 77 -17.98 -7.35 -17.45
N TYR A 78 -19.08 -7.73 -16.82
CA TYR A 78 -20.00 -8.74 -17.35
C TYR A 78 -21.30 -8.03 -17.68
N GLY A 79 -21.55 -7.87 -18.98
CA GLY A 79 -22.81 -7.39 -19.50
C GLY A 79 -23.89 -8.48 -19.44
N GLY A 80 -25.15 -8.07 -19.38
CA GLY A 80 -26.25 -9.01 -19.58
C GLY A 80 -27.65 -8.51 -19.22
N GLY A 81 -28.15 -7.49 -19.93
CA GLY A 81 -29.52 -7.56 -20.47
C GLY A 81 -30.71 -7.01 -19.66
N ALA A 82 -31.44 -6.13 -20.37
CA ALA A 82 -32.90 -5.98 -20.40
C ALA A 82 -33.62 -5.36 -19.17
N GLY A 83 -34.07 -4.13 -19.38
CA GLY A 83 -35.10 -3.50 -18.56
C GLY A 83 -36.45 -4.21 -18.65
N GLY A 84 -37.22 -4.07 -17.57
CA GLY A 84 -38.58 -4.58 -17.44
C GLY A 84 -38.98 -4.53 -15.97
N GLY A 85 -40.05 -3.80 -15.66
CA GLY A 85 -40.42 -3.46 -14.28
C GLY A 85 -41.15 -4.55 -13.49
N MET A 86 -41.81 -4.06 -12.44
CA MET A 86 -42.87 -4.68 -11.60
C MET A 86 -42.42 -5.50 -10.36
N GLN A 87 -42.78 -4.93 -9.21
CA GLN A 87 -43.62 -5.51 -8.13
C GLN A 87 -43.29 -6.91 -7.58
N GLY A 88 -43.09 -6.98 -6.26
CA GLY A 88 -43.11 -8.20 -5.45
C GLY A 88 -42.39 -7.95 -4.12
N ARG A 89 -43.02 -7.56 -3.00
CA ARG A 89 -43.76 -8.44 -2.06
C ARG A 89 -42.81 -9.54 -1.51
N ASP A 90 -42.41 -9.41 -0.24
CA ASP A 90 -42.94 -10.12 0.94
C ASP A 90 -42.28 -11.48 1.23
N LEU A 91 -41.19 -11.45 2.02
CA LEU A 91 -40.61 -12.59 2.78
C LEU A 91 -39.82 -11.95 3.95
N ASP A 92 -40.37 -11.64 5.13
CA ASP A 92 -40.93 -12.55 6.13
C ASP A 92 -40.46 -14.00 5.95
N ASP A 93 -39.34 -14.36 6.59
CA ASP A 93 -39.21 -15.65 7.29
C ASP A 93 -37.87 -15.77 8.06
N SER A 94 -37.98 -15.68 9.38
CA SER A 94 -37.19 -16.41 10.39
C SER A 94 -35.68 -16.11 10.57
N ILE A 95 -35.36 -15.19 11.50
CA ILE A 95 -34.09 -15.19 12.22
C ILE A 95 -34.36 -15.86 13.59
N PRO A 96 -33.87 -17.09 13.88
CA PRO A 96 -34.02 -17.67 15.21
C PRO A 96 -32.95 -17.13 16.18
N PHE A 97 -33.33 -16.99 17.45
CA PHE A 97 -32.44 -16.76 18.60
C PHE A 97 -31.89 -18.09 19.12
#